data_AF-A0A9D9GVF2-F1
#
_entry.id   AF-A0A9D9GVF2-F1
#
_cell.length_a   1.000
_cell.length_b   1.000
_cell.length_c   1.000
_cell.angle_alpha   90.00
_cell.angle_beta   90.00
_cell.angle_gamma   90.00
#
_symmetry.space_group_name_H-M   'P 1'
#
loop_
_entity.id
_entity.type
_entity.pdbx_description
1 polymer ?
#
loop_
_entity_poly.entity_id
_entity_poly.type
_entity_poly.pdbx_seq_one_letter_code
_entity_poly.pdbx_strand_id
1 'polypeptide(L)'
;MSNDKKKKKAKNKMKPETKDKIKLGFLSLINNEACIKIGRNWHWYFPVIAGVFAILLALVPSFTQNMQVKVGNNLLQSNSFGFENGLVHFGEFLEEKNADLVIEDGVLTDQVEGKSSWAEAVGGEEKWYTATNVDTGATIFEVFFNNADPEVEDLEFANRVIANKNPYTNLARGEEEDASYANSAIVFGKKTMYLYKVGSNGTSVGQAMGQYDRDNGLSIASLAQTSYKGEAYEEVPGTLEYTNAVRDSWRRFVNSSAETQKNVQALTYLGIMAAVYVALAFVFGLVLFLMTRGKKNPLRIYTFWETQKMAYVAALCPGILSLALGFLISSFALFMFIFVYGIRIMWMSMKSLKAPTY
;
A
#
# COMPACT_ATOMS: atom_id res chain seq x y z
N MET A 1 70.83 -7.86 4.30
CA MET A 1 70.23 -8.23 5.60
C MET A 1 69.82 -6.94 6.31
N SER A 2 68.64 -6.93 6.93
CA SER A 2 68.09 -5.88 7.83
C SER A 2 67.08 -4.87 7.26
N ASN A 3 65.81 -5.31 7.30
CA ASN A 3 64.68 -4.66 7.97
C ASN A 3 64.08 -3.34 7.43
N ASP A 4 63.35 -3.46 6.32
CA ASP A 4 62.16 -2.62 6.08
C ASP A 4 61.03 -3.00 7.05
N LYS A 5 60.93 -2.27 8.16
CA LYS A 5 59.80 -2.36 9.08
C LYS A 5 58.53 -1.80 8.42
N LYS A 6 57.69 -2.71 7.91
CA LYS A 6 56.27 -2.46 7.60
C LYS A 6 55.58 -1.76 8.79
N LYS A 7 55.33 -0.45 8.67
CA LYS A 7 54.39 0.28 9.54
C LYS A 7 52.97 -0.25 9.31
N LYS A 8 52.53 -1.19 10.15
CA LYS A 8 51.10 -1.55 10.26
C LYS A 8 50.31 -0.29 10.61
N LYS A 9 49.40 0.13 9.72
CA LYS A 9 48.38 1.16 10.01
C LYS A 9 47.62 0.72 11.27
N ALA A 10 47.81 1.42 12.38
CA ALA A 10 47.04 1.20 13.58
C ALA A 10 45.56 1.47 13.27
N LYS A 11 44.70 0.45 13.36
CA LYS A 11 43.25 0.63 13.32
C LYS A 11 42.90 1.66 14.39
N ASN A 12 42.31 2.78 13.99
CA ASN A 12 41.87 3.84 14.89
C ASN A 12 40.89 3.23 15.91
N LYS A 13 41.39 2.84 17.09
CA LYS A 13 40.57 2.27 18.14
C LYS A 13 39.65 3.37 18.65
N MET A 14 38.34 3.10 18.59
CA MET A 14 37.30 4.00 19.05
C MET A 14 37.62 4.55 20.45
N LYS A 15 37.47 5.87 20.64
CA LYS A 15 37.78 6.54 21.92
C LYS A 15 36.98 5.89 23.07
N PRO A 16 37.58 5.73 24.27
CA PRO A 16 36.94 5.05 25.40
C PRO A 16 35.59 5.68 25.79
N GLU A 17 35.49 7.01 25.76
CA GLU A 17 34.23 7.73 26.00
C GLU A 17 33.13 7.39 24.98
N THR A 18 33.50 7.17 23.71
CA THR A 18 32.55 6.78 22.67
C THR A 18 32.07 5.34 22.89
N LYS A 19 32.96 4.45 23.35
CA LYS A 19 32.58 3.07 23.70
C LYS A 19 31.63 3.03 24.89
N ASP A 20 31.90 3.84 25.92
CA ASP A 20 31.04 3.92 27.10
C ASP A 20 29.68 4.52 26.76
N LYS A 21 29.65 5.55 25.90
CA LYS A 21 28.39 6.09 25.38
C LYS A 21 27.61 5.03 24.62
N ILE A 22 28.22 4.33 23.67
CA ILE A 22 27.56 3.25 22.91
C ILE A 22 27.04 2.15 23.85
N LYS A 23 27.85 1.71 24.80
CA LYS A 23 27.47 0.70 25.80
C LYS A 23 26.27 1.15 26.64
N LEU A 24 26.27 2.40 27.09
CA LEU A 24 25.16 3.00 27.84
C LEU A 24 23.89 3.11 26.99
N GLY A 25 24.03 3.41 25.69
CA GLY A 25 22.93 3.41 24.73
C GLY A 25 22.30 2.02 24.57
N PHE A 26 23.08 0.95 24.39
CA PHE A 26 22.52 -0.40 24.38
C PHE A 26 21.91 -0.81 25.73
N LEU A 27 22.51 -0.38 26.84
CA LEU A 27 21.94 -0.59 28.17
C LEU A 27 20.57 0.07 28.35
N SER A 28 20.30 1.21 27.70
CA SER A 28 18.98 1.86 27.75
C SER A 28 17.85 1.05 27.12
N LEU A 29 18.18 0.04 26.30
CA LEU A 29 17.19 -0.87 25.76
C LEU A 29 16.55 -1.75 26.86
N ILE A 30 17.30 -2.05 27.92
CA ILE A 30 16.87 -2.99 28.96
C ILE A 30 16.68 -2.25 30.29
N ASN A 31 17.58 -1.33 30.64
CA ASN A 31 17.64 -0.67 31.94
C ASN A 31 17.08 0.77 31.90
N ASN A 32 16.08 1.05 32.75
CA ASN A 32 15.47 2.37 32.92
C ASN A 32 16.45 3.42 33.46
N GLU A 33 17.41 3.04 34.32
CA GLU A 33 18.41 3.97 34.87
C GLU A 33 19.36 4.49 33.80
N ALA A 34 19.66 3.68 32.78
CA ALA A 34 20.46 4.10 31.65
C ALA A 34 19.73 5.17 30.83
N CYS A 35 18.40 5.07 30.65
CA CYS A 35 17.59 6.11 30.02
C CYS A 35 17.65 7.43 30.80
N ILE A 36 17.58 7.38 32.14
CA ILE A 36 17.66 8.56 33.01
C ILE A 36 19.05 9.21 32.92
N LYS A 37 20.13 8.40 32.97
CA LYS A 37 21.52 8.89 32.82
C LYS A 37 21.77 9.54 31.47
N ILE A 38 21.24 8.96 30.38
CA ILE A 38 21.34 9.54 29.03
C ILE A 38 20.53 10.84 28.96
N GLY A 39 19.30 10.82 29.46
CA GLY A 39 18.41 12.00 29.46
C GLY A 39 19.04 13.22 30.14
N ARG A 40 19.85 13.02 31.18
CA ARG A 40 20.54 14.10 31.89
C ARG A 40 21.85 14.51 31.23
N ASN A 41 22.71 13.53 30.92
CA ASN A 41 24.11 13.82 30.62
C ASN A 41 24.40 14.02 29.14
N TRP A 42 23.49 13.60 28.25
CA TRP A 42 23.73 13.65 26.82
C TRP A 42 23.05 14.87 26.19
N HIS A 43 23.72 15.38 25.15
CA HIS A 43 23.24 16.50 24.38
C HIS A 43 21.95 16.14 23.63
N TRP A 44 21.04 17.10 23.49
CA TRP A 44 19.67 16.89 23.02
C TRP A 44 19.53 16.18 21.67
N TYR A 45 20.47 16.37 20.75
CA TYR A 45 20.41 15.78 19.43
C TYR A 45 20.46 14.25 19.46
N PHE A 46 21.19 13.64 20.40
CA PHE A 46 21.31 12.18 20.42
C PHE A 46 20.00 11.49 20.82
N PRO A 47 19.34 11.87 21.94
CA PRO A 47 18.00 11.38 22.26
C PRO A 47 17.00 11.59 21.13
N VAL A 48 17.02 12.75 20.46
CA VAL A 48 16.11 13.01 19.33
C VAL A 48 16.36 12.03 18.18
N ILE A 49 17.62 11.82 17.78
CA ILE A 49 17.98 10.84 16.74
C ILE A 49 17.53 9.44 17.15
N ALA A 50 17.71 9.06 18.42
CA ALA A 50 17.24 7.78 18.95
C ALA A 50 15.72 7.62 18.85
N GLY A 51 14.96 8.68 19.19
CA GLY A 51 13.51 8.70 19.07
C GLY A 51 13.04 8.58 17.62
N VAL A 52 13.63 9.36 16.70
CA VAL A 52 13.33 9.28 15.26
C VAL A 52 13.66 7.89 14.71
N PHE A 53 14.82 7.34 15.07
CA PHE A 53 15.22 6.00 14.64
C PHE A 53 14.28 4.92 15.16
N ALA A 54 13.81 5.02 16.41
CA ALA A 54 12.83 4.11 16.98
C ALA A 54 11.50 4.11 16.20
N ILE A 55 11.03 5.31 15.82
CA ILE A 55 9.82 5.51 15.03
C ILE A 55 9.98 4.88 13.65
N LEU A 56 11.11 5.13 12.98
CA LEU A 56 11.40 4.53 11.67
C LEU A 56 11.40 3.00 11.75
N LEU A 57 12.07 2.42 12.75
CA LEU A 57 12.07 0.97 12.96
C LEU A 57 10.67 0.39 13.19
N ALA A 58 9.84 1.09 13.98
CA ALA A 58 8.47 0.66 14.26
C ALA A 58 7.56 0.68 13.02
N LEU A 59 7.85 1.53 12.03
CA LEU A 59 7.05 1.65 10.80
C LEU A 59 7.41 0.62 9.74
N VAL A 60 8.60 0.01 9.80
CA VAL A 60 9.07 -0.94 8.79
C VAL A 60 8.09 -2.10 8.55
N PRO A 61 7.56 -2.80 9.57
CA PRO A 61 6.66 -3.94 9.31
C PRO A 61 5.39 -3.53 8.58
N SER A 62 4.76 -2.44 9.01
CA SER A 62 3.55 -1.91 8.38
C SER A 62 3.81 -1.40 6.95
N PHE A 63 4.96 -0.78 6.71
CA PHE A 63 5.37 -0.40 5.36
C PHE A 63 5.53 -1.61 4.45
N THR A 64 6.26 -2.65 4.92
CA THR A 64 6.47 -3.88 4.14
C THR A 64 5.14 -4.56 3.83
N GLN A 65 4.20 -4.63 4.77
CA GLN A 65 2.89 -5.24 4.57
C GLN A 65 2.07 -4.48 3.51
N ASN A 66 2.00 -3.16 3.60
CA ASN A 66 1.28 -2.35 2.62
C ASN A 66 1.89 -2.47 1.21
N MET A 67 3.22 -2.60 1.11
CA MET A 67 3.92 -2.77 -0.16
C MET A 67 3.74 -4.17 -0.77
N GLN A 68 3.47 -5.19 0.05
CA GLN A 68 3.25 -6.57 -0.39
C GLN A 68 1.85 -6.81 -0.98
N VAL A 69 0.91 -5.88 -0.81
CA VAL A 69 -0.45 -6.01 -1.36
C VAL A 69 -0.39 -6.08 -2.89
N LYS A 70 -0.94 -7.15 -3.46
CA LYS A 70 -1.10 -7.37 -4.90
C LYS A 70 -2.57 -7.25 -5.27
N VAL A 71 -2.98 -6.07 -5.73
CA VAL A 71 -4.38 -5.72 -6.01
C VAL A 71 -5.03 -6.68 -7.01
N GLY A 72 -4.34 -6.99 -8.11
CA GLY A 72 -4.80 -7.94 -9.11
C GLY A 72 -4.99 -9.35 -8.54
N ASN A 73 -4.13 -9.79 -7.62
CA ASN A 73 -4.29 -11.09 -6.96
C ASN A 73 -5.55 -11.10 -6.09
N ASN A 74 -5.80 -10.06 -5.31
CA ASN A 74 -6.99 -10.00 -4.47
C ASN A 74 -8.29 -10.04 -5.30
N LEU A 75 -8.29 -9.37 -6.45
CA LEU A 75 -9.47 -9.30 -7.32
C LEU A 75 -9.71 -10.59 -8.12
N LEU A 76 -8.65 -11.16 -8.71
CA LEU A 76 -8.76 -12.25 -9.70
C LEU A 76 -8.43 -13.65 -9.14
N GLN A 77 -7.92 -13.78 -7.90
CA GLN A 77 -7.60 -15.09 -7.32
C GLN A 77 -8.78 -15.71 -6.52
N SER A 78 -9.80 -14.93 -6.20
CA SER A 78 -11.02 -15.35 -5.49
C SER A 78 -12.10 -15.86 -6.44
N ASN A 79 -13.15 -16.51 -5.91
CA ASN A 79 -14.35 -16.92 -6.67
C ASN A 79 -14.73 -15.85 -7.69
N SER A 80 -14.77 -16.25 -8.95
CA SER A 80 -14.66 -15.30 -10.02
C SER A 80 -15.94 -14.89 -10.68
N PHE A 81 -17.04 -15.60 -10.40
CA PHE A 81 -18.39 -15.24 -10.81
C PHE A 81 -18.51 -14.97 -12.33
N GLY A 82 -17.69 -15.64 -13.16
CA GLY A 82 -17.68 -15.46 -14.61
C GLY A 82 -16.80 -14.32 -15.12
N PHE A 83 -16.07 -13.61 -14.24
CA PHE A 83 -15.20 -12.49 -14.62
C PHE A 83 -14.11 -12.91 -15.60
N GLU A 84 -13.42 -14.05 -15.42
CA GLU A 84 -12.39 -14.48 -16.37
C GLU A 84 -12.96 -14.86 -17.72
N ASN A 85 -14.15 -15.47 -17.74
CA ASN A 85 -14.81 -15.80 -19.00
C ASN A 85 -15.15 -14.50 -19.74
N GLY A 86 -15.60 -13.47 -19.03
CA GLY A 86 -15.77 -12.12 -19.59
C GLY A 86 -14.47 -11.53 -20.15
N LEU A 87 -13.34 -11.68 -19.46
CA LEU A 87 -12.03 -11.24 -19.93
C LEU A 87 -11.57 -11.97 -21.20
N VAL A 88 -11.80 -13.28 -21.27
CA VAL A 88 -11.47 -14.10 -22.44
C VAL A 88 -12.32 -13.68 -23.64
N HIS A 89 -13.63 -13.60 -23.46
CA HIS A 89 -14.54 -13.17 -24.53
C HIS A 89 -14.28 -11.74 -24.99
N PHE A 90 -13.85 -10.86 -24.09
CA PHE A 90 -13.45 -9.52 -24.47
C PHE A 90 -12.19 -9.53 -25.36
N GLY A 91 -11.20 -10.37 -25.05
CA GLY A 91 -10.04 -10.57 -25.90
C GLY A 91 -10.38 -11.11 -27.28
N GLU A 92 -11.23 -12.14 -27.32
CA GLU A 92 -11.75 -12.72 -28.57
C GLU A 92 -12.52 -11.68 -29.40
N PHE A 93 -13.32 -10.83 -28.76
CA PHE A 93 -14.04 -9.73 -29.40
C PHE A 93 -13.09 -8.71 -30.06
N LEU A 94 -12.03 -8.30 -29.35
CA LEU A 94 -11.03 -7.37 -29.91
C LEU A 94 -10.35 -7.97 -31.15
N GLU A 95 -10.05 -9.27 -31.12
CA GLU A 95 -9.49 -9.97 -32.27
C GLU A 95 -10.49 -10.05 -33.44
N GLU A 96 -11.73 -10.46 -33.18
CA GLU A 96 -12.78 -10.59 -34.20
C GLU A 96 -13.07 -9.25 -34.90
N LYS A 97 -13.09 -8.15 -34.14
CA LYS A 97 -13.32 -6.80 -34.68
C LYS A 97 -12.07 -6.11 -35.22
N ASN A 98 -10.93 -6.78 -35.17
CA ASN A 98 -9.62 -6.20 -35.49
C ASN A 98 -9.42 -4.86 -34.77
N ALA A 99 -9.76 -4.81 -33.48
CA ALA A 99 -9.73 -3.62 -32.64
C ALA A 99 -8.68 -3.79 -31.52
N ASP A 100 -8.18 -2.68 -30.99
CA ASP A 100 -7.25 -2.72 -29.86
C ASP A 100 -7.24 -1.40 -29.11
N LEU A 101 -6.79 -1.48 -27.85
CA LEU A 101 -6.53 -0.34 -27.01
C LEU A 101 -5.06 -0.41 -26.61
N VAL A 102 -4.28 0.62 -26.93
CA VAL A 102 -2.84 0.66 -26.65
C VAL A 102 -2.55 1.78 -25.67
N ILE A 103 -1.67 1.49 -24.72
CA ILE A 103 -1.19 2.49 -23.76
C ILE A 103 0.01 3.20 -24.37
N GLU A 104 -0.10 4.50 -24.62
CA GLU A 104 0.99 5.35 -25.11
C GLU A 104 1.19 6.53 -24.16
N ASP A 105 2.41 6.71 -23.66
CA ASP A 105 2.79 7.77 -22.72
C ASP A 105 1.87 7.88 -21.49
N GLY A 106 1.41 6.72 -20.99
CA GLY A 106 0.51 6.62 -19.84
C GLY A 106 -0.94 7.00 -20.15
N VAL A 107 -1.31 7.07 -21.42
CA VAL A 107 -2.66 7.32 -21.91
C VAL A 107 -3.13 6.14 -22.76
N LEU A 108 -4.33 5.64 -22.51
CA LEU A 108 -4.96 4.61 -23.33
C LEU A 108 -5.59 5.26 -24.56
N THR A 109 -5.26 4.75 -25.75
CA THR A 109 -5.77 5.20 -27.04
C THR A 109 -6.35 4.03 -27.83
N ASP A 110 -7.38 4.29 -28.62
CA ASP A 110 -7.94 3.34 -29.60
C ASP A 110 -7.55 3.66 -31.05
N GLN A 111 -6.71 4.68 -31.25
CA GLN A 111 -6.24 5.12 -32.56
C GLN A 111 -4.98 4.34 -32.96
N VAL A 112 -5.13 3.03 -33.17
CA VAL A 112 -4.02 2.15 -33.54
C VAL A 112 -4.00 1.95 -35.06
N GLU A 113 -2.84 2.15 -35.69
CA GLU A 113 -2.70 2.02 -37.14
C GLU A 113 -3.13 0.61 -37.63
N GLY A 114 -4.07 0.58 -38.59
CA GLY A 114 -4.56 -0.67 -39.18
C GLY A 114 -5.61 -1.42 -38.34
N LYS A 115 -6.10 -0.83 -37.24
CA LYS A 115 -7.14 -1.40 -36.38
C LYS A 115 -8.39 -0.52 -36.33
N SER A 116 -9.53 -1.15 -36.05
CA SER A 116 -10.81 -0.46 -35.85
C SER A 116 -10.79 0.30 -34.53
N SER A 117 -11.35 1.51 -34.52
CA SER A 117 -11.55 2.26 -33.28
C SER A 117 -12.56 1.56 -32.35
N TRP A 118 -12.56 1.92 -31.06
CA TRP A 118 -13.50 1.34 -30.09
C TRP A 118 -14.95 1.54 -30.51
N ALA A 119 -15.28 2.75 -30.98
CA ALA A 119 -16.64 3.10 -31.39
C ALA A 119 -17.10 2.27 -32.60
N GLU A 120 -16.21 1.99 -33.54
CA GLU A 120 -16.48 1.14 -34.71
C GLU A 120 -16.60 -0.33 -34.34
N ALA A 121 -15.73 -0.81 -33.43
CA ALA A 121 -15.68 -2.21 -33.03
C ALA A 121 -16.94 -2.66 -32.29
N VAL A 122 -17.40 -1.85 -31.33
CA VAL A 122 -18.59 -2.17 -30.55
C VAL A 122 -19.87 -1.98 -31.37
N GLY A 123 -19.92 -0.91 -32.18
CA GLY A 123 -21.12 -0.54 -32.95
C GLY A 123 -22.33 -0.21 -32.08
N GLY A 124 -23.42 0.28 -32.71
CA GLY A 124 -24.72 0.49 -32.04
C GLY A 124 -24.87 1.78 -31.22
N GLU A 125 -26.04 1.93 -30.57
CA GLU A 125 -26.36 3.06 -29.68
C GLU A 125 -25.65 2.96 -28.31
N GLU A 126 -25.39 1.73 -27.87
CA GLU A 126 -24.72 1.41 -26.61
C GLU A 126 -23.22 1.21 -26.87
N LYS A 127 -22.42 2.26 -26.68
CA LYS A 127 -20.98 2.31 -27.00
C LYS A 127 -20.09 1.51 -26.02
N TRP A 128 -20.52 0.33 -25.56
CA TRP A 128 -19.77 -0.55 -24.66
C TRP A 128 -19.95 -2.03 -25.00
N TYR A 129 -18.95 -2.84 -24.64
CA TYR A 129 -19.00 -4.29 -24.86
C TYR A 129 -19.72 -4.99 -23.72
N THR A 130 -20.49 -6.02 -24.04
CA THR A 130 -21.27 -6.83 -23.09
C THR A 130 -21.04 -8.31 -23.37
N ALA A 131 -20.60 -9.06 -22.36
CA ALA A 131 -20.55 -10.52 -22.40
C ALA A 131 -21.74 -11.09 -21.62
N THR A 132 -22.43 -12.04 -22.25
CA THR A 132 -23.59 -12.74 -21.69
C THR A 132 -23.29 -14.20 -21.44
N ASN A 133 -23.85 -14.77 -20.37
CA ASN A 133 -23.82 -16.20 -20.16
C ASN A 133 -24.74 -16.91 -21.16
N VAL A 134 -24.23 -17.92 -21.85
CA VAL A 134 -24.96 -18.64 -22.91
C VAL A 134 -26.15 -19.43 -22.36
N ASP A 135 -26.05 -19.95 -21.12
CA ASP A 135 -27.07 -20.79 -20.50
C ASP A 135 -28.22 -19.97 -19.90
N THR A 136 -27.91 -18.81 -19.30
CA THR A 136 -28.91 -17.98 -18.60
C THR A 136 -29.35 -16.75 -19.39
N GLY A 137 -28.62 -16.37 -20.44
CA GLY A 137 -28.83 -15.13 -21.19
C GLY A 137 -28.52 -13.86 -20.39
N ALA A 138 -28.06 -13.98 -19.14
CA ALA A 138 -27.77 -12.83 -18.28
C ALA A 138 -26.40 -12.22 -18.60
N THR A 139 -26.30 -10.89 -18.52
CA THR A 139 -25.02 -10.19 -18.61
C THR A 139 -24.12 -10.57 -17.44
N ILE A 140 -22.89 -10.99 -17.75
CA ILE A 140 -21.89 -11.38 -16.73
C ILE A 140 -20.76 -10.34 -16.61
N PHE A 141 -20.48 -9.63 -17.70
CA PHE A 141 -19.32 -8.75 -17.78
C PHE A 141 -19.54 -7.63 -18.80
N GLU A 142 -19.12 -6.42 -18.45
CA GLU A 142 -19.23 -5.25 -19.32
C GLU A 142 -17.88 -4.52 -19.40
N VAL A 143 -17.58 -3.94 -20.57
CA VAL A 143 -16.38 -3.14 -20.77
C VAL A 143 -16.74 -1.80 -21.37
N PHE A 144 -16.32 -0.74 -20.69
CA PHE A 144 -16.53 0.65 -21.09
C PHE A 144 -15.19 1.32 -21.39
N PHE A 145 -15.18 2.25 -22.34
CA PHE A 145 -14.01 3.07 -22.64
C PHE A 145 -14.37 4.55 -22.73
N ASN A 146 -13.72 5.39 -21.94
CA ASN A 146 -13.93 6.84 -21.92
C ASN A 146 -13.26 7.51 -23.15
N ASN A 147 -13.77 7.23 -24.34
CA ASN A 147 -13.30 7.84 -25.59
C ASN A 147 -14.14 9.06 -26.00
N ALA A 148 -15.41 9.09 -25.62
CA ALA A 148 -16.40 9.90 -26.33
C ALA A 148 -16.43 11.37 -25.92
N ASP A 149 -15.89 11.76 -24.75
CA ASP A 149 -15.97 13.13 -24.27
C ASP A 149 -14.65 13.59 -23.60
N PRO A 150 -13.99 14.64 -24.10
CA PRO A 150 -12.84 15.24 -23.43
C PRO A 150 -13.18 15.88 -22.07
N GLU A 151 -14.44 16.23 -21.82
CA GLU A 151 -14.86 16.96 -20.61
C GLU A 151 -15.19 16.06 -19.42
N VAL A 152 -15.47 14.77 -19.65
CA VAL A 152 -15.80 13.83 -18.57
C VAL A 152 -14.53 13.20 -18.02
N GLU A 153 -14.22 13.52 -16.76
CA GLU A 153 -13.13 12.92 -16.00
C GLU A 153 -13.33 11.40 -15.83
N ASP A 154 -12.24 10.62 -15.87
CA ASP A 154 -12.28 9.15 -15.80
C ASP A 154 -13.05 8.64 -14.58
N LEU A 155 -12.90 9.31 -13.43
CA LEU A 155 -13.60 8.96 -12.19
C LEU A 155 -15.11 9.22 -12.29
N GLU A 156 -15.51 10.32 -12.92
CA GLU A 156 -16.93 10.63 -13.12
C GLU A 156 -17.57 9.60 -14.05
N PHE A 157 -16.87 9.26 -15.14
CA PHE A 157 -17.29 8.23 -16.08
C PHE A 157 -17.49 6.88 -15.40
N ALA A 158 -16.53 6.44 -14.57
CA ALA A 158 -16.64 5.20 -13.79
C ALA A 158 -17.77 5.24 -12.76
N ASN A 159 -17.97 6.37 -12.08
CA ASN A 159 -19.06 6.54 -11.11
C ASN A 159 -20.44 6.43 -11.77
N ARG A 160 -20.60 6.92 -13.02
CA ARG A 160 -21.85 6.75 -13.77
C ARG A 160 -22.15 5.26 -14.02
N VAL A 161 -21.13 4.46 -14.37
CA VAL A 161 -21.29 3.00 -14.54
C VAL A 161 -21.74 2.34 -13.23
N ILE A 162 -21.06 2.63 -12.12
CA ILE A 162 -21.39 2.05 -10.81
C ILE A 162 -22.78 2.48 -10.32
N ALA A 163 -23.23 3.69 -10.70
CA ALA A 163 -24.58 4.18 -10.45
C ALA A 163 -25.63 3.63 -11.41
N ASN A 164 -25.29 2.60 -12.21
CA ASN A 164 -26.16 1.99 -13.22
C ASN A 164 -26.70 2.98 -14.27
N LYS A 165 -25.88 3.98 -14.61
CA LYS A 165 -26.17 4.98 -15.66
C LYS A 165 -25.33 4.70 -16.90
N ASN A 166 -25.84 5.11 -18.05
CA ASN A 166 -25.09 5.15 -19.28
C ASN A 166 -23.98 6.20 -19.09
N PRO A 167 -22.70 5.82 -19.15
CA PRO A 167 -21.63 6.73 -18.77
C PRO A 167 -21.43 7.87 -19.78
N TYR A 168 -21.95 7.73 -21.00
CA TYR A 168 -21.88 8.73 -22.07
C TYR A 168 -23.02 9.75 -22.01
N THR A 169 -24.23 9.33 -21.62
CA THR A 169 -25.43 10.21 -21.60
C THR A 169 -25.87 10.61 -20.19
N ASN A 170 -25.34 9.95 -19.16
CA ASN A 170 -25.74 10.09 -17.75
C ASN A 170 -27.22 9.76 -17.48
N LEU A 171 -27.86 9.00 -18.36
CA LEU A 171 -29.22 8.50 -18.21
C LEU A 171 -29.21 7.12 -17.53
N ALA A 172 -30.25 6.80 -16.74
CA ALA A 172 -30.38 5.47 -16.13
C ALA A 172 -30.48 4.38 -17.21
N ARG A 173 -29.86 3.21 -16.95
CA ARG A 173 -29.87 2.05 -17.89
C ARG A 173 -31.05 1.11 -17.68
N GLY A 174 -31.97 1.43 -16.78
CA GLY A 174 -33.15 0.62 -16.47
C GLY A 174 -34.36 1.48 -16.11
N GLU A 175 -35.52 0.84 -15.95
CA GLU A 175 -36.77 1.51 -15.62
C GLU A 175 -36.80 2.06 -14.18
N GLU A 176 -35.99 1.51 -13.29
CA GLU A 176 -35.83 1.99 -11.91
C GLU A 176 -34.61 2.92 -11.80
N GLU A 177 -34.87 4.16 -11.36
CA GLU A 177 -33.87 5.24 -11.23
C GLU A 177 -32.77 4.94 -10.19
N ASP A 178 -33.00 3.95 -9.31
CA ASP A 178 -32.12 3.54 -8.20
C ASP A 178 -31.69 2.06 -8.24
N ALA A 179 -31.82 1.37 -9.39
CA ALA A 179 -31.41 -0.03 -9.49
C ALA A 179 -29.89 -0.21 -9.26
N SER A 180 -29.53 -1.06 -8.30
CA SER A 180 -28.12 -1.40 -7.99
C SER A 180 -27.43 -2.02 -9.21
N TYR A 181 -26.22 -1.56 -9.53
CA TYR A 181 -25.41 -2.14 -10.60
C TYR A 181 -25.03 -3.60 -10.26
N ALA A 182 -25.51 -4.53 -11.10
CA ALA A 182 -25.50 -5.96 -10.80
C ALA A 182 -24.43 -6.76 -11.57
N ASN A 183 -23.68 -6.11 -12.47
CA ASN A 183 -22.74 -6.78 -13.38
C ASN A 183 -21.29 -6.49 -13.01
N SER A 184 -20.39 -7.43 -13.30
CA SER A 184 -18.96 -7.12 -13.22
C SER A 184 -18.56 -6.25 -14.42
N ALA A 185 -17.61 -5.34 -14.22
CA ALA A 185 -17.21 -4.41 -15.26
C ALA A 185 -15.74 -4.02 -15.21
N ILE A 186 -15.22 -3.64 -16.38
CA ILE A 186 -14.00 -2.85 -16.50
C ILE A 186 -14.34 -1.53 -17.18
N VAL A 187 -13.91 -0.45 -16.56
CA VAL A 187 -13.99 0.90 -17.11
C VAL A 187 -12.58 1.35 -17.43
N PHE A 188 -12.28 1.41 -18.72
CA PHE A 188 -11.06 2.02 -19.24
C PHE A 188 -11.28 3.54 -19.31
N GLY A 189 -10.60 4.28 -18.45
CA GLY A 189 -10.41 5.71 -18.59
C GLY A 189 -9.27 6.01 -19.56
N LYS A 190 -8.97 7.29 -19.76
CA LYS A 190 -7.82 7.72 -20.56
C LYS A 190 -6.51 7.46 -19.84
N LYS A 191 -6.45 7.70 -18.53
CA LYS A 191 -5.23 7.53 -17.72
C LYS A 191 -5.35 6.46 -16.66
N THR A 192 -6.59 6.05 -16.38
CA THR A 192 -6.90 5.19 -15.24
C THR A 192 -7.84 4.06 -15.66
N MET A 193 -7.72 2.94 -14.97
CA MET A 193 -8.63 1.80 -15.11
C MET A 193 -9.39 1.60 -13.80
N TYR A 194 -10.67 1.27 -13.90
CA TYR A 194 -11.48 0.83 -12.77
C TYR A 194 -12.01 -0.57 -13.06
N LEU A 195 -11.87 -1.46 -12.09
CA LEU A 195 -12.44 -2.80 -12.15
C LEU A 195 -13.44 -2.96 -11.03
N TYR A 196 -14.60 -3.52 -11.37
CA TYR A 196 -15.70 -3.76 -10.46
C TYR A 196 -16.12 -5.23 -10.60
N LYS A 197 -16.09 -5.97 -9.50
CA LYS A 197 -16.44 -7.40 -9.45
C LYS A 197 -17.65 -7.58 -8.57
N VAL A 198 -18.70 -8.17 -9.14
CA VAL A 198 -19.98 -8.41 -8.47
C VAL A 198 -20.17 -9.90 -8.20
N GLY A 199 -20.72 -10.22 -7.03
CA GLY A 199 -21.08 -11.58 -6.66
C GLY A 199 -22.43 -12.00 -7.21
N SER A 200 -22.79 -13.27 -7.02
CA SER A 200 -24.07 -13.84 -7.50
C SER A 200 -25.34 -13.13 -7.01
N ASN A 201 -25.25 -12.30 -5.96
CA ASN A 201 -26.38 -11.60 -5.35
C ASN A 201 -26.42 -10.11 -5.74
N GLY A 202 -25.64 -9.68 -6.73
CA GLY A 202 -25.57 -8.27 -7.13
C GLY A 202 -24.75 -7.37 -6.18
N THR A 203 -24.09 -7.94 -5.17
CA THR A 203 -23.26 -7.19 -4.22
C THR A 203 -21.82 -7.06 -4.72
N SER A 204 -21.22 -5.88 -4.55
CA SER A 204 -19.79 -5.65 -4.82
C SER A 204 -18.93 -6.59 -3.98
N VAL A 205 -18.15 -7.47 -4.64
CA VAL A 205 -17.22 -8.39 -3.98
C VAL A 205 -15.78 -7.89 -4.08
N GLY A 206 -15.46 -7.06 -5.07
CA GLY A 206 -14.13 -6.48 -5.19
C GLY A 206 -14.10 -5.27 -6.12
N GLN A 207 -13.21 -4.32 -5.82
CA GLN A 207 -12.95 -3.16 -6.65
C GLN A 207 -11.45 -2.93 -6.74
N ALA A 208 -10.98 -2.46 -7.89
CA ALA A 208 -9.61 -2.05 -8.08
C ALA A 208 -9.55 -0.80 -8.96
N MET A 209 -8.54 0.03 -8.71
CA MET A 209 -8.21 1.17 -9.55
C MET A 209 -6.72 1.06 -9.91
N GLY A 210 -6.38 1.47 -11.13
CA GLY A 210 -5.00 1.51 -11.62
C GLY A 210 -4.76 2.70 -12.54
N GLN A 211 -3.49 3.02 -12.78
CA GLN A 211 -3.03 4.03 -13.72
C GLN A 211 -2.09 3.39 -14.74
N TYR A 212 -2.03 3.92 -15.97
CA TYR A 212 -1.25 3.32 -17.06
C TYR A 212 0.22 3.76 -17.13
N ASP A 213 0.73 4.42 -16.10
CA ASP A 213 2.04 5.10 -16.09
C ASP A 213 3.25 4.17 -16.28
N ARG A 214 3.07 2.85 -16.13
CA ARG A 214 4.14 1.85 -16.22
C ARG A 214 4.00 0.87 -17.38
N ASP A 215 2.89 0.93 -18.11
CA ASP A 215 2.51 -0.08 -19.11
C ASP A 215 2.61 0.49 -20.55
N ASN A 216 3.58 1.39 -20.80
CA ASN A 216 3.75 2.03 -22.10
C ASN A 216 4.04 1.02 -23.22
N GLY A 217 3.33 1.14 -24.34
CA GLY A 217 3.35 0.23 -25.48
C GLY A 217 2.54 -1.06 -25.29
N LEU A 218 1.85 -1.25 -24.16
CA LEU A 218 1.03 -2.43 -23.95
C LEU A 218 -0.26 -2.35 -24.77
N SER A 219 -0.49 -3.40 -25.58
CA SER A 219 -1.76 -3.66 -26.26
C SER A 219 -2.68 -4.45 -25.33
N ILE A 220 -3.92 -3.98 -25.15
CA ILE A 220 -4.91 -4.70 -24.33
C ILE A 220 -5.33 -6.01 -25.00
N ALA A 221 -5.44 -6.06 -26.34
CA ALA A 221 -5.70 -7.30 -27.07
C ALA A 221 -4.61 -8.35 -26.81
N SER A 222 -3.35 -7.92 -26.65
CA SER A 222 -2.23 -8.84 -26.39
C SER A 222 -2.36 -9.62 -25.08
N LEU A 223 -3.14 -9.12 -24.10
CA LEU A 223 -3.37 -9.81 -22.83
C LEU A 223 -4.11 -11.15 -22.99
N ALA A 224 -4.92 -11.27 -24.05
CA ALA A 224 -5.65 -12.49 -24.40
C ALA A 224 -4.87 -13.41 -25.35
N GLN A 225 -3.87 -12.90 -26.08
CA GLN A 225 -3.16 -13.65 -27.11
C GLN A 225 -1.76 -14.10 -26.71
N THR A 226 -1.09 -13.30 -25.89
CA THR A 226 0.29 -13.52 -25.48
C THR A 226 0.41 -13.50 -23.98
N SER A 227 1.28 -14.36 -23.46
CA SER A 227 1.73 -14.25 -22.08
C SER A 227 2.44 -12.91 -21.88
N TYR A 228 2.55 -12.49 -20.62
CA TYR A 228 3.33 -11.32 -20.22
C TYR A 228 4.78 -11.28 -20.77
N LYS A 229 5.35 -12.43 -21.19
CA LYS A 229 6.69 -12.48 -21.80
C LYS A 229 6.70 -12.20 -23.31
N GLY A 230 5.55 -11.95 -23.91
CA GLY A 230 5.38 -11.81 -25.37
C GLY A 230 5.38 -13.14 -26.12
N GLU A 231 5.35 -14.27 -25.39
CA GLU A 231 5.19 -15.61 -25.98
C GLU A 231 3.69 -15.84 -26.20
N ALA A 232 3.30 -16.29 -27.40
CA ALA A 232 1.92 -16.69 -27.66
C ALA A 232 1.49 -17.80 -26.70
N TYR A 233 0.21 -17.81 -26.30
CA TYR A 233 -0.31 -18.92 -25.52
C TYR A 233 -0.21 -20.22 -26.34
N GLU A 234 0.35 -21.27 -25.73
CA GLU A 234 0.40 -22.60 -26.34
C GLU A 234 -0.95 -23.33 -26.17
N GLU A 235 -1.76 -22.86 -25.22
CA GLU A 235 -3.05 -23.42 -24.86
C GLU A 235 -4.14 -23.09 -25.87
N VAL A 236 -5.03 -24.05 -26.10
CA VAL A 236 -6.15 -23.89 -27.05
C VAL A 236 -7.23 -22.99 -26.44
N PRO A 237 -7.76 -21.98 -27.18
CA PRO A 237 -8.90 -21.19 -26.75
C PRO A 237 -10.08 -22.06 -26.30
N GLY A 238 -10.76 -21.67 -25.23
CA GLY A 238 -11.87 -22.43 -24.62
C GLY A 238 -11.46 -23.54 -23.64
N THR A 239 -10.16 -23.76 -23.42
CA THR A 239 -9.68 -24.64 -22.34
C THR A 239 -9.55 -23.90 -21.01
N LEU A 240 -9.70 -24.61 -19.89
CA LEU A 240 -9.49 -24.06 -18.54
C LEU A 240 -8.05 -23.51 -18.35
N GLU A 241 -7.07 -24.14 -19.00
CA GLU A 241 -5.67 -23.72 -18.95
C GLU A 241 -5.47 -22.36 -19.64
N TYR A 242 -6.05 -22.17 -20.83
CA TYR A 242 -6.07 -20.88 -21.52
C TYR A 242 -6.75 -19.79 -20.69
N THR A 243 -7.94 -20.06 -20.12
CA THR A 243 -8.63 -19.10 -19.25
C THR A 243 -7.78 -18.69 -18.04
N ASN A 244 -7.06 -19.64 -17.45
CA ASN A 244 -6.14 -19.36 -16.35
C ASN A 244 -4.93 -18.52 -16.77
N ALA A 245 -4.41 -18.75 -17.98
CA ALA A 245 -3.28 -18.00 -18.53
C ALA A 245 -3.67 -16.54 -18.84
N VAL A 246 -4.82 -16.32 -19.49
CA VAL A 246 -5.39 -14.98 -19.72
C VAL A 246 -5.65 -14.27 -18.40
N ARG A 247 -6.27 -14.95 -17.42
CA ARG A 247 -6.46 -14.40 -16.06
C ARG A 247 -5.14 -13.97 -15.44
N ASP A 248 -4.09 -14.77 -15.57
CA ASP A 248 -2.79 -14.49 -14.97
C ASP A 248 -2.09 -13.29 -15.61
N SER A 249 -2.28 -13.06 -16.91
CA SER A 249 -1.80 -11.86 -17.61
C SER A 249 -2.57 -10.61 -17.18
N TRP A 250 -3.90 -10.68 -17.12
CA TRP A 250 -4.73 -9.60 -16.55
C TRP A 250 -4.37 -9.29 -15.09
N ARG A 251 -4.08 -10.31 -14.29
CA ARG A 251 -3.63 -10.15 -12.90
C ARG A 251 -2.32 -9.36 -12.81
N ARG A 252 -1.38 -9.63 -13.72
CA ARG A 252 -0.10 -8.90 -13.77
C ARG A 252 -0.29 -7.46 -14.24
N PHE A 253 -1.11 -7.26 -15.27
CA PHE A 253 -1.49 -5.93 -15.75
C PHE A 253 -2.12 -5.09 -14.62
N VAL A 254 -3.17 -5.58 -13.98
CA VAL A 254 -3.82 -4.87 -12.85
C VAL A 254 -2.85 -4.60 -11.69
N ASN A 255 -1.94 -5.53 -11.38
CA ASN A 255 -0.90 -5.29 -10.38
C ASN A 255 0.08 -4.18 -10.80
N SER A 256 0.48 -4.15 -12.07
CA SER A 256 1.36 -3.11 -12.63
C SER A 256 0.69 -1.73 -12.54
N SER A 257 -0.55 -1.64 -13.04
CA SER A 257 -1.29 -0.39 -13.08
C SER A 257 -1.66 0.12 -11.67
N ALA A 258 -1.89 -0.76 -10.70
CA ALA A 258 -2.18 -0.36 -9.32
C ALA A 258 -0.93 0.04 -8.51
N GLU A 259 0.29 -0.15 -9.03
CA GLU A 259 1.53 -0.01 -8.28
C GLU A 259 1.77 1.44 -7.83
N THR A 260 1.45 2.42 -8.68
CA THR A 260 1.62 3.84 -8.34
C THR A 260 0.63 4.29 -7.26
N GLN A 261 -0.64 3.90 -7.38
CA GLN A 261 -1.63 4.16 -6.33
C GLN A 261 -1.23 3.50 -5.00
N LYS A 262 -0.77 2.24 -5.04
CA LYS A 262 -0.26 1.53 -3.87
C LYS A 262 0.90 2.28 -3.22
N ASN A 263 1.87 2.77 -4.00
CA ASN A 263 3.01 3.52 -3.48
C ASN A 263 2.58 4.83 -2.81
N VAL A 264 1.70 5.60 -3.46
CA VAL A 264 1.17 6.85 -2.90
C VAL A 264 0.40 6.58 -1.61
N GLN A 265 -0.45 5.56 -1.59
CA GLN A 265 -1.21 5.18 -0.40
C GLN A 265 -0.29 4.72 0.73
N ALA A 266 0.70 3.87 0.45
CA ALA A 266 1.66 3.38 1.44
C ALA A 266 2.49 4.52 2.04
N LEU A 267 2.95 5.47 1.22
CA LEU A 267 3.71 6.64 1.68
C LEU A 267 2.86 7.61 2.51
N THR A 268 1.63 7.89 2.04
CA THR A 268 0.68 8.75 2.77
C THR A 268 0.37 8.14 4.13
N TYR A 269 0.10 6.84 4.17
CA TYR A 269 -0.19 6.11 5.39
C TYR A 269 1.02 6.09 6.34
N LEU A 270 2.22 5.86 5.82
CA LEU A 270 3.47 5.92 6.59
C LEU A 270 3.69 7.31 7.19
N GLY A 271 3.43 8.37 6.43
CA GLY A 271 3.56 9.76 6.89
C GLY A 271 2.62 10.07 8.05
N ILE A 272 1.35 9.67 7.94
CA ILE A 272 0.35 9.85 9.00
C ILE A 272 0.78 9.10 10.27
N MET A 273 1.18 7.83 10.15
CA MET A 273 1.58 7.03 11.31
C MET A 273 2.86 7.53 11.96
N ALA A 274 3.84 8.01 11.17
CA ALA A 274 5.02 8.67 11.70
C ALA A 274 4.65 9.91 12.53
N ALA A 275 3.73 10.74 12.04
CA ALA A 275 3.26 11.92 12.77
C ALA A 275 2.58 11.53 14.10
N VAL A 276 1.74 10.50 14.09
CA VAL A 276 1.10 9.96 15.30
C VAL A 276 2.16 9.49 16.32
N TYR A 277 3.18 8.75 15.88
CA TYR A 277 4.23 8.26 16.78
C TYR A 277 5.10 9.38 17.34
N VAL A 278 5.38 10.43 16.55
CA VAL A 278 6.08 11.63 17.05
C VAL A 278 5.24 12.33 18.12
N ALA A 279 3.95 12.55 17.85
CA ALA A 279 3.03 13.16 18.80
C ALA A 279 2.96 12.34 20.10
N LEU A 280 2.87 11.02 19.99
CA LEU A 280 2.83 10.10 21.13
C LEU A 280 4.13 10.12 21.94
N ALA A 281 5.30 10.19 21.29
CA ALA A 281 6.57 10.35 21.98
C ALA A 281 6.67 11.68 22.75
N PHE A 282 6.08 12.75 22.22
CA PHE A 282 5.97 14.03 22.92
C PHE A 282 5.02 13.93 24.14
N VAL A 283 3.84 13.34 23.95
CA VAL A 283 2.87 13.11 25.03
C VAL A 283 3.49 12.26 26.15
N PHE A 284 4.22 11.19 25.84
CA PHE A 284 4.88 10.40 26.89
C PHE A 284 6.01 11.13 27.61
N GLY A 285 6.74 12.02 26.94
CA GLY A 285 7.68 12.91 27.63
C GLY A 285 6.98 13.88 28.58
N LEU A 286 5.80 14.38 28.20
CA LEU A 286 4.94 15.18 29.08
C LEU A 286 4.40 14.36 30.27
N VAL A 287 3.97 13.11 30.04
CA VAL A 287 3.51 12.21 31.12
C VAL A 287 4.64 11.96 32.13
N LEU A 288 5.86 11.66 31.66
CA LEU A 288 7.03 11.52 32.53
C LEU A 288 7.29 12.81 33.32
N PHE A 289 7.19 13.97 32.68
CA PHE A 289 7.32 15.26 33.36
C PHE A 289 6.30 15.44 34.48
N LEU A 290 5.01 15.22 34.21
CA LEU A 290 3.95 15.37 35.22
C LEU A 290 4.15 14.41 36.40
N MET A 291 4.58 13.17 36.14
CA MET A 291 4.85 12.18 37.19
C MET A 291 6.04 12.58 38.10
N THR A 292 7.04 13.29 37.55
CA THR A 292 8.15 13.83 38.35
C THR A 292 7.74 15.05 39.19
N ARG A 293 6.62 15.71 38.90
CA ARG A 293 6.14 16.90 39.63
C ARG A 293 5.31 16.63 40.88
N GLY A 294 5.16 15.36 41.29
CA GLY A 294 4.50 15.01 42.55
C GLY A 294 5.14 15.71 43.75
N LYS A 295 4.33 16.23 44.69
CA LYS A 295 4.80 17.06 45.84
C LYS A 295 5.90 16.40 46.69
N LYS A 296 5.96 15.07 46.74
CA LYS A 296 6.94 14.28 47.51
C LYS A 296 7.96 13.52 46.62
N ASN A 297 8.04 13.83 45.33
CA ASN A 297 8.92 13.12 44.41
C ASN A 297 10.35 13.71 44.46
N PRO A 298 11.39 12.93 44.81
CA PRO A 298 12.78 13.40 44.79
C PRO A 298 13.28 13.83 43.40
N LEU A 299 12.55 13.46 42.34
CA LEU A 299 12.90 13.74 40.94
C LEU A 299 12.25 15.01 40.38
N ARG A 300 11.64 15.84 41.23
CA ARG A 300 11.03 17.14 40.87
C ARG A 300 12.02 18.14 40.24
N ILE A 301 13.31 17.85 40.34
CA ILE A 301 14.43 18.64 39.81
C ILE A 301 14.48 18.57 38.27
N TYR A 302 13.90 17.55 37.65
CA TYR A 302 13.97 17.38 36.21
C TYR A 302 13.15 18.42 35.44
N THR A 303 13.79 18.98 34.41
CA THR A 303 13.18 19.89 33.45
C THR A 303 12.39 19.10 32.40
N PHE A 304 11.42 19.77 31.76
CA PHE A 304 10.61 19.17 30.69
C PHE A 304 11.47 18.56 29.57
N TRP A 305 12.55 19.26 29.19
CA TRP A 305 13.46 18.76 28.15
C TRP A 305 14.28 17.55 28.57
N GLU A 306 14.62 17.42 29.86
CA GLU A 306 15.30 16.22 30.35
C GLU A 306 14.37 15.01 30.34
N THR A 307 13.11 15.17 30.74
CA THR A 307 12.10 14.10 30.68
C THR A 307 11.73 13.75 29.24
N GLN A 308 11.72 14.72 28.34
CA GLN A 308 11.53 14.48 26.91
C GLN A 308 12.69 13.68 26.29
N LYS A 309 13.94 14.01 26.64
CA LYS A 309 15.12 13.22 26.25
C LYS A 309 15.05 11.79 26.78
N MET A 310 14.58 11.58 28.01
CA MET A 310 14.37 10.23 28.57
C MET A 310 13.34 9.44 27.76
N ALA A 311 12.22 10.07 27.38
CA ALA A 311 11.18 9.43 26.57
C ALA A 311 11.72 8.98 25.20
N TYR A 312 12.45 9.86 24.49
CA TYR A 312 12.99 9.50 23.18
C TYR A 312 13.99 8.33 23.21
N VAL A 313 14.83 8.26 24.24
CA VAL A 313 15.75 7.13 24.43
C VAL A 313 14.99 5.88 24.82
N ALA A 314 13.95 6.01 25.65
CA ALA A 314 13.09 4.90 26.05
C ALA A 314 12.33 4.29 24.88
N ALA A 315 12.09 5.05 23.79
CA ALA A 315 11.39 4.59 22.60
C ALA A 315 12.17 3.55 21.77
N LEU A 316 13.51 3.50 21.88
CA LEU A 316 14.34 2.58 21.08
C LEU A 316 14.00 1.10 21.28
N CYS A 317 13.81 0.66 22.53
CA CYS A 317 13.47 -0.72 22.83
C CYS A 317 12.07 -1.10 22.28
N PRO A 318 11.02 -0.30 22.54
CA PRO A 318 9.74 -0.46 21.86
C PRO A 318 9.84 -0.48 20.34
N GLY A 319 10.67 0.37 19.72
CA GLY A 319 10.88 0.37 18.27
C GLY A 319 11.41 -0.96 17.74
N ILE A 320 12.46 -1.50 18.38
CA ILE A 320 13.05 -2.79 18.01
C ILE A 320 12.08 -3.96 18.27
N LEU A 321 11.39 -3.94 19.41
CA LEU A 321 10.40 -4.99 19.73
C LEU A 321 9.21 -4.93 18.76
N SER A 322 8.78 -3.74 18.37
CA SER A 322 7.68 -3.57 17.41
C SER A 322 8.07 -3.99 16.00
N LEU A 323 9.34 -3.80 15.63
CA LEU A 323 9.88 -4.38 14.40
C LEU A 323 9.75 -5.91 14.42
N ALA A 324 10.27 -6.56 15.46
CA ALA A 324 10.25 -8.02 15.56
C ALA A 324 8.82 -8.59 15.66
N LEU A 325 8.00 -8.01 16.53
CA LEU A 325 6.63 -8.48 16.77
C LEU A 325 5.68 -8.11 15.62
N GLY A 326 5.92 -6.98 14.95
CA GLY A 326 5.13 -6.55 13.79
C GLY A 326 5.29 -7.46 12.58
N PHE A 327 6.44 -8.10 12.42
CA PHE A 327 6.63 -9.16 11.42
C PHE A 327 6.03 -10.51 11.84
N LEU A 328 5.99 -10.80 13.15
CA LEU A 328 5.39 -12.05 13.66
C LEU A 328 3.86 -12.01 13.65
N ILE A 329 3.27 -10.86 13.98
CA ILE A 329 1.82 -10.69 14.08
C ILE A 329 1.40 -9.46 13.27
N SER A 330 1.24 -9.68 11.97
CA SER A 330 1.01 -8.61 11.01
C SER A 330 -0.23 -7.75 11.30
N SER A 331 -1.30 -8.36 11.81
CA SER A 331 -2.55 -7.66 12.11
C SER A 331 -2.44 -6.58 13.19
N PHE A 332 -1.44 -6.67 14.07
CA PHE A 332 -1.24 -5.70 15.16
C PHE A 332 -0.05 -4.78 14.96
N ALA A 333 0.71 -4.92 13.86
CA ALA A 333 1.96 -4.19 13.63
C ALA A 333 1.85 -2.67 13.90
N LEU A 334 0.70 -2.08 13.55
CA LEU A 334 0.38 -0.67 13.72
C LEU A 334 0.19 -0.22 15.18
N PHE A 335 -0.26 -1.12 16.04
CA PHE A 335 -0.51 -0.80 17.45
C PHE A 335 0.61 -1.30 18.37
N MET A 336 1.47 -2.22 17.89
CA MET A 336 2.54 -2.79 18.70
C MET A 336 3.46 -1.74 19.30
N PHE A 337 3.83 -0.71 18.52
CA PHE A 337 4.67 0.36 19.04
C PHE A 337 4.01 1.14 20.16
N ILE A 338 2.73 1.48 20.00
CA ILE A 338 1.95 2.21 21.00
C ILE A 338 1.88 1.41 22.30
N PHE A 339 1.54 0.12 22.22
CA PHE A 339 1.40 -0.74 23.39
C PHE A 339 2.73 -0.97 24.11
N VAL A 340 3.77 -1.38 23.38
CA VAL A 340 5.08 -1.68 23.97
C VAL A 340 5.71 -0.40 24.55
N TYR A 341 5.53 0.73 23.87
CA TYR A 341 6.06 2.00 24.36
C TYR A 341 5.31 2.49 25.60
N GLY A 342 3.98 2.39 25.62
CA GLY A 342 3.17 2.67 26.80
C GLY A 342 3.60 1.84 28.02
N ILE A 343 3.77 0.53 27.85
CA ILE A 343 4.25 -0.37 28.91
C ILE A 343 5.65 0.04 29.38
N ARG A 344 6.57 0.39 28.47
CA ARG A 344 7.93 0.84 28.84
C ARG A 344 7.92 2.13 29.66
N ILE A 345 7.09 3.10 29.29
CA ILE A 345 6.94 4.37 30.02
C ILE A 345 6.30 4.15 31.39
N MET A 346 5.26 3.31 31.48
CA MET A 346 4.64 2.92 32.75
C MET A 346 5.62 2.17 33.65
N TRP A 347 6.42 1.27 33.09
CA TRP A 347 7.43 0.53 33.86
C TRP A 347 8.52 1.47 34.40
N MET A 348 8.97 2.42 33.58
CA MET A 348 9.92 3.45 33.99
C MET A 348 9.34 4.33 35.10
N SER A 349 8.07 4.72 35.00
CA SER A 349 7.42 5.54 36.02
C SER A 349 7.20 4.79 37.33
N MET A 350 6.84 3.51 37.28
CA MET A 350 6.57 2.71 38.48
C MET A 350 7.81 2.28 39.25
N LYS A 351 8.91 1.89 38.56
CA LYS A 351 10.11 1.36 39.23
C LYS A 351 11.22 2.40 39.46
N SER A 352 11.37 3.37 38.57
CA SER A 352 12.54 4.27 38.60
C SER A 352 12.19 5.70 38.98
N LEU A 353 10.91 6.09 38.92
CA LEU A 353 10.46 7.44 39.23
C LEU A 353 9.58 7.56 40.50
N LYS A 354 9.39 6.47 41.26
CA LYS A 354 8.73 6.51 42.56
C LYS A 354 9.67 7.02 43.64
N ALA A 355 9.12 7.83 44.56
CA ALA A 355 9.79 8.15 45.81
C ALA A 355 10.01 6.84 46.61
N PRO A 356 11.18 6.66 47.27
CA PRO A 356 11.36 5.55 48.19
C PRO A 356 10.26 5.63 49.26
N THR A 357 9.41 4.60 49.30
CA THR A 357 8.50 4.39 50.44
C THR A 357 9.38 4.04 51.62
N TYR A 358 9.58 5.01 52.51
CA TYR A 358 10.06 4.77 53.87
C TYR A 358 8.95 4.12 54.69
#